data_AF-A0A081BE76-F1
#
_entry.id   AF-A0A081BE76-F1
#
_cell.length_a   1.000
_cell.length_b   1.000
_cell.length_c   1.000
_cell.angle_alpha   90.00
_cell.angle_beta   90.00
_cell.angle_gamma   90.00
#
_symmetry.space_group_name_H-M   'P 1'
#
loop_
_entity.id
_entity.type
_entity.pdbx_description
1 polymer ?
#
loop_
_entity_poly.entity_id
_entity_poly.type
_entity_poly.pdbx_seq_one_letter_code
_entity_poly.pdbx_strand_id
1 'polypeptide(L)'
;MKNWPFFLWCAFFLILALNFASTVLAILGGDFDGTGLPLEMTVMEAVANGFAALGWAAVLISALFKRYLVSARLAVFLAGFFFFDVITTFVLPMPLPPYFLIWGSAVAGLMLLGARHLQKEARHA
;
A
#
# COMPACT_ATOMS: atom_id res chain seq x y z
N MET A 1 -6.81 -3.27 28.56
CA MET A 1 -6.49 -3.63 27.16
C MET A 1 -6.78 -2.46 26.19
N LYS A 2 -6.20 -1.27 26.42
CA LYS A 2 -6.62 -0.03 25.72
C LYS A 2 -5.99 0.19 24.33
N ASN A 3 -4.97 -0.60 23.96
CA ASN A 3 -4.14 -0.37 22.76
C ASN A 3 -4.38 -1.36 21.61
N TRP A 4 -5.36 -2.27 21.74
CA TRP A 4 -5.66 -3.25 20.69
C TRP A 4 -5.92 -2.65 19.29
N PRO A 5 -6.67 -1.53 19.13
CA PRO A 5 -6.88 -0.96 17.81
C PRO A 5 -5.59 -0.49 17.14
N PHE A 6 -4.62 0.04 17.90
CA PHE A 6 -3.33 0.47 17.36
C PHE A 6 -2.55 -0.70 16.75
N PHE A 7 -2.46 -1.82 17.47
CA PHE A 7 -1.74 -3.01 16.98
C PHE A 7 -2.39 -3.64 15.75
N LEU A 8 -3.73 -3.56 15.63
CA LEU A 8 -4.43 -3.98 14.41
C LEU A 8 -4.01 -3.13 13.20
N TRP A 9 -3.90 -1.81 13.37
CA TRP A 9 -3.42 -0.92 12.30
C TRP A 9 -1.94 -1.16 11.98
N CYS A 10 -1.08 -1.41 12.97
CA CYS A 10 0.30 -1.79 12.72
C CYS A 10 0.40 -3.10 11.93
N ALA A 11 -0.39 -4.11 12.28
CA ALA A 11 -0.45 -5.37 11.53
C ALA A 11 -0.94 -5.14 10.09
N PHE A 12 -1.93 -4.28 9.91
CA PHE A 12 -2.40 -3.89 8.57
C PHE A 12 -1.31 -3.22 7.74
N PHE A 13 -0.55 -2.25 8.31
CA PHE A 13 0.56 -1.62 7.60
C PHE A 13 1.68 -2.61 7.25
N LEU A 14 1.95 -3.58 8.13
CA LEU A 14 2.88 -4.66 7.84
C LEU A 14 2.40 -5.52 6.67
N ILE A 15 1.12 -5.92 6.67
CA ILE A 15 0.52 -6.70 5.58
C ILE A 15 0.63 -5.94 4.25
N LEU A 16 0.38 -4.63 4.24
CA LEU A 16 0.55 -3.80 3.05
C LEU A 16 2.01 -3.82 2.56
N ALA A 17 2.97 -3.56 3.45
CA ALA A 17 4.38 -3.55 3.08
C ALA A 17 4.83 -4.91 2.49
N LEU A 18 4.41 -6.02 3.09
CA LEU A 18 4.71 -7.36 2.62
C LEU A 18 4.00 -7.68 1.30
N ASN A 19 2.75 -7.24 1.13
CA ASN A 19 1.99 -7.46 -0.09
C ASN A 19 2.67 -6.78 -1.29
N PHE A 20 3.01 -5.49 -1.17
CA PHE A 20 3.75 -4.78 -2.22
C PHE A 20 5.14 -5.38 -2.48
N ALA A 21 5.86 -5.78 -1.44
CA ALA A 21 7.15 -6.46 -1.61
C ALA A 21 7.00 -7.81 -2.35
N SER A 22 5.95 -8.56 -2.04
CA SER A 22 5.62 -9.81 -2.74
C SER A 22 5.28 -9.55 -4.21
N THR A 23 4.59 -8.46 -4.53
CA THR A 23 4.32 -8.07 -5.93
C THR A 23 5.61 -7.78 -6.69
N VAL A 24 6.58 -7.08 -6.07
CA VAL A 24 7.90 -6.87 -6.68
C VAL A 24 8.57 -8.21 -7.00
N LEU A 25 8.57 -9.15 -6.05
CA LEU A 25 9.15 -10.47 -6.25
C LEU A 25 8.45 -11.27 -7.36
N ALA A 26 7.12 -11.18 -7.46
CA ALA A 26 6.33 -11.82 -8.51
C ALA A 26 6.70 -11.25 -9.90
N ILE A 27 6.82 -9.92 -10.01
CA ILE A 27 7.23 -9.27 -11.26
C ILE A 27 8.64 -9.68 -11.66
N LEU A 28 9.60 -9.64 -10.73
CA LEU A 28 10.98 -10.05 -10.99
C LEU A 28 11.11 -11.57 -11.24
N GLY A 29 10.14 -12.36 -10.77
CA GLY A 29 10.04 -13.80 -11.01
C GLY A 29 9.49 -14.18 -12.38
N GLY A 30 8.99 -13.21 -13.17
CA GLY A 30 8.47 -13.42 -14.52
C GLY A 30 6.98 -13.79 -14.56
N ASP A 31 6.23 -13.62 -13.45
CA ASP A 31 4.80 -13.97 -13.40
C ASP A 31 3.95 -13.18 -14.42
N PHE A 32 4.49 -12.06 -14.92
CA PHE A 32 3.82 -11.16 -15.85
C PHE A 32 4.38 -11.22 -17.29
N ASP A 33 5.36 -12.09 -17.58
CA ASP A 33 6.01 -12.15 -18.91
C ASP A 33 5.02 -12.57 -20.03
N GLY A 34 4.00 -13.36 -19.68
CA GLY A 34 2.96 -13.81 -20.60
C GLY A 34 1.84 -12.80 -20.90
N THR A 35 1.88 -11.60 -20.31
CA THR A 35 0.79 -10.60 -20.42
C THR A 35 0.86 -9.77 -21.71
N GLY A 36 1.99 -9.79 -22.41
CA GLY A 36 2.20 -8.94 -23.60
C GLY A 36 2.47 -7.47 -23.26
N LEU A 37 2.71 -7.14 -21.98
CA LEU A 37 3.14 -5.82 -21.56
C LEU A 37 4.58 -5.53 -22.02
N PRO A 38 4.91 -4.28 -22.38
CA PRO A 38 6.29 -3.87 -22.58
C PRO A 38 7.12 -4.08 -21.31
N LEU A 39 8.40 -4.46 -21.47
CA LEU A 39 9.32 -4.68 -20.35
C LEU A 39 9.48 -3.41 -19.49
N GLU A 40 9.44 -2.24 -20.12
CA GLU A 40 9.54 -0.96 -19.42
C GLU A 40 8.37 -0.76 -18.45
N MET A 41 7.19 -1.27 -18.80
CA MET A 41 6.00 -1.18 -17.97
C MET A 41 6.09 -2.11 -16.76
N THR A 42 6.54 -3.35 -16.93
CA THR A 42 6.74 -4.27 -15.79
C THR A 42 7.84 -3.78 -14.85
N VAL A 43 8.91 -3.18 -15.37
CA VAL A 43 9.95 -2.53 -14.56
C VAL A 43 9.38 -1.34 -13.78
N MET A 44 8.58 -0.48 -14.42
CA MET A 44 7.93 0.64 -13.76
C MET A 44 7.01 0.17 -12.63
N GLU A 45 6.20 -0.86 -12.87
CA GLU A 45 5.33 -1.50 -11.87
C GLU A 45 6.14 -2.04 -10.69
N ALA A 46 7.24 -2.76 -10.94
CA ALA A 46 8.11 -3.25 -9.88
C ALA A 46 8.71 -2.11 -9.03
N VAL A 47 9.11 -1.01 -9.67
CA VAL A 47 9.63 0.17 -8.97
C VAL A 47 8.54 0.84 -8.13
N ALA A 48 7.35 1.04 -8.70
CA ALA A 48 6.21 1.64 -8.00
C ALA A 48 5.80 0.81 -6.76
N ASN A 49 5.68 -0.51 -6.93
CA ASN A 49 5.40 -1.45 -5.84
C ASN A 49 6.54 -1.43 -4.80
N GLY A 50 7.80 -1.32 -5.21
CA GLY A 50 8.94 -1.16 -4.30
C GLY A 50 8.85 0.09 -3.44
N PHE A 51 8.51 1.25 -4.03
CA PHE A 51 8.26 2.48 -3.28
C PHE A 51 7.09 2.34 -2.32
N ALA A 52 6.00 1.67 -2.72
CA ALA A 52 4.87 1.41 -1.85
C ALA A 52 5.25 0.51 -0.67
N ALA A 53 6.00 -0.57 -0.90
CA ALA A 53 6.48 -1.47 0.14
C ALA A 53 7.33 -0.74 1.19
N LEU A 54 8.33 0.01 0.74
CA LEU A 54 9.19 0.82 1.61
C LEU A 54 8.41 1.91 2.33
N GLY A 55 7.46 2.56 1.63
CA GLY A 55 6.58 3.57 2.19
C GLY A 55 5.73 3.03 3.34
N TRP A 56 5.06 1.89 3.16
CA TRP A 56 4.24 1.27 4.21
C TRP A 56 5.08 0.74 5.38
N ALA A 57 6.28 0.23 5.12
CA ALA A 57 7.25 -0.10 6.17
C ALA A 57 7.64 1.16 6.96
N ALA A 58 7.89 2.30 6.29
CA ALA A 58 8.20 3.56 6.94
C ALA A 58 7.01 4.13 7.75
N VAL A 59 5.77 3.96 7.29
CA VAL A 59 4.54 4.27 8.07
C VAL A 59 4.54 3.46 9.36
N LEU A 60 4.74 2.14 9.27
CA LEU A 60 4.76 1.23 10.42
C LEU A 60 5.85 1.61 11.41
N ILE A 61 7.10 1.73 10.95
CA ILE A 61 8.25 2.08 11.79
C ILE A 61 7.98 3.43 12.47
N SER A 62 7.57 4.45 11.73
CA SER A 62 7.27 5.77 12.28
C SER A 62 6.15 5.72 13.33
N ALA A 63 5.11 4.91 13.12
CA ALA A 63 4.03 4.71 14.10
C ALA A 63 4.55 4.06 15.39
N LEU A 64 5.40 3.02 15.29
CA LEU A 64 6.00 2.36 16.46
C LEU A 64 6.91 3.30 17.26
N PHE A 65 7.62 4.21 16.59
CA PHE A 65 8.41 5.28 17.21
C PHE A 65 7.57 6.51 17.62
N LYS A 66 6.24 6.39 17.66
CA LYS A 66 5.29 7.45 18.07
C LYS A 66 5.34 8.73 17.23
N ARG A 67 5.90 8.67 16.01
CA ARG A 67 5.89 9.78 15.04
C ARG A 67 4.57 9.80 14.26
N TYR A 68 3.46 9.82 14.99
CA TYR A 68 2.13 9.56 14.46
C TYR A 68 1.69 10.55 13.37
N LEU A 69 2.02 11.83 13.51
CA LEU A 69 1.66 12.85 12.50
C LEU A 69 2.38 12.62 11.16
N VAL A 70 3.67 12.26 11.21
CA VAL A 70 4.45 11.94 10.00
C VAL A 70 3.91 10.66 9.36
N SER A 71 3.67 9.64 10.18
CA SER A 71 3.10 8.36 9.75
C SER A 71 1.72 8.54 9.09
N ALA A 72 0.84 9.36 9.68
CA ALA A 72 -0.48 9.66 9.13
C ALA A 72 -0.42 10.35 7.76
N ARG A 73 0.44 11.37 7.60
CA ARG A 73 0.62 12.08 6.33
C ARG A 73 1.16 11.16 5.24
N LEU A 74 2.15 10.34 5.58
CA LEU A 74 2.72 9.37 4.65
C LEU A 74 1.67 8.32 4.25
N ALA A 75 0.87 7.83 5.19
CA ALA A 75 -0.20 6.88 4.89
C ALA A 75 -1.28 7.46 3.94
N VAL A 76 -1.65 8.74 4.09
CA VAL A 76 -2.56 9.41 3.13
C VAL A 76 -1.94 9.50 1.74
N PHE A 77 -0.67 9.90 1.66
CA PHE A 77 0.04 9.98 0.38
C PHE A 77 0.08 8.60 -0.31
N LEU A 78 0.46 7.55 0.42
CA LEU A 78 0.53 6.19 -0.11
C LEU A 78 -0.84 5.63 -0.50
N ALA A 79 -1.90 5.99 0.22
CA ALA A 79 -3.27 5.62 -0.16
C ALA A 79 -3.68 6.26 -1.50
N GLY A 80 -3.33 7.53 -1.70
CA GLY A 80 -3.55 8.23 -2.97
C GLY A 80 -2.72 7.64 -4.11
N PHE A 81 -1.45 7.33 -3.84
CA PHE A 81 -0.55 6.67 -4.79
C PHE A 81 -1.08 5.30 -5.20
N PHE A 82 -1.51 4.47 -4.24
CA PHE A 82 -2.14 3.18 -4.53
C PHE A 82 -3.43 3.32 -5.34
N PHE A 83 -4.28 4.30 -5.03
CA PHE A 83 -5.51 4.49 -5.81
C PHE A 83 -5.22 4.96 -7.25
N PHE A 84 -4.20 5.81 -7.43
CA PHE A 84 -3.70 6.16 -8.76
C PHE A 84 -3.21 4.92 -9.51
N ASP A 85 -2.41 4.09 -8.85
CA ASP A 85 -1.91 2.81 -9.37
C ASP A 85 -3.07 1.90 -9.84
N VAL A 86 -4.06 1.67 -8.99
CA VAL A 86 -5.28 0.91 -9.34
C VAL A 86 -5.96 1.44 -10.62
N ILE A 87 -6.08 2.76 -10.78
CA ILE A 87 -6.70 3.36 -11.96
C ILE A 87 -5.85 3.11 -13.21
N THR A 88 -4.52 3.28 -13.11
CA THR A 88 -3.61 3.09 -14.23
C THR A 88 -3.43 1.63 -14.61
N THR A 89 -3.48 0.72 -13.63
CA THR A 89 -3.37 -0.73 -13.82
C THR A 89 -4.65 -1.32 -14.43
N PHE A 90 -5.83 -0.80 -14.07
CA PHE A 90 -7.12 -1.32 -14.54
C PHE A 90 -7.28 -1.35 -16.06
N VAL A 91 -6.64 -0.42 -16.77
CA VAL A 91 -6.74 -0.32 -18.24
C VAL A 91 -5.75 -1.21 -18.99
N LEU A 92 -4.86 -1.88 -18.27
CA LEU A 92 -3.78 -2.67 -18.86
C LEU A 92 -4.19 -4.14 -19.05
N PRO A 93 -3.67 -4.83 -20.08
CA PRO A 93 -3.99 -6.22 -20.36
C PRO A 93 -3.25 -7.18 -19.41
N MET A 94 -3.55 -7.09 -18.11
CA MET A 94 -2.99 -7.96 -17.08
C MET A 94 -4.06 -8.77 -16.34
N PRO A 95 -3.69 -9.92 -15.74
CA PRO A 95 -4.59 -10.69 -14.92
C PRO A 95 -4.93 -9.92 -13.64
N LEU A 96 -6.13 -9.32 -13.61
CA LEU A 96 -6.64 -8.59 -12.46
C LEU A 96 -7.69 -9.42 -11.71
N PRO A 97 -7.78 -9.27 -10.37
CA PRO A 97 -8.85 -9.91 -9.61
C PRO A 97 -10.22 -9.34 -10.02
N PRO A 98 -11.30 -10.13 -9.87
CA PRO A 98 -12.64 -9.67 -10.20
C PRO A 98 -13.01 -8.42 -9.41
N TYR A 99 -13.70 -7.49 -10.06
CA TYR A 99 -14.09 -6.20 -9.48
C TYR A 99 -12.90 -5.34 -9.00
N PHE A 100 -11.76 -5.40 -9.71
CA PHE A 100 -10.50 -4.74 -9.34
C PHE A 100 -10.64 -3.28 -8.86
N LEU A 101 -11.42 -2.45 -9.56
CA LEU A 101 -11.66 -1.06 -9.15
C LEU A 101 -12.35 -0.96 -7.79
N ILE A 102 -13.39 -1.77 -7.56
CA ILE A 102 -14.12 -1.78 -6.28
C ILE A 102 -13.21 -2.28 -5.16
N TRP A 103 -12.44 -3.34 -5.43
CA TRP A 103 -11.45 -3.86 -4.49
C TRP A 103 -10.40 -2.81 -4.13
N GLY A 104 -9.79 -2.16 -5.13
CA GLY A 104 -8.79 -1.13 -4.94
C GLY A 104 -9.33 0.10 -4.21
N SER A 105 -10.54 0.57 -4.56
CA SER A 105 -11.21 1.65 -3.82
C SER A 105 -11.46 1.28 -2.36
N ALA A 106 -11.87 0.04 -2.08
CA ALA A 106 -12.09 -0.43 -0.71
C ALA A 106 -10.79 -0.47 0.10
N VAL A 107 -9.72 -0.99 -0.48
CA VAL A 107 -8.39 -1.04 0.16
C VAL A 107 -7.85 0.37 0.41
N ALA A 108 -7.98 1.30 -0.55
CA ALA A 108 -7.62 2.70 -0.36
C ALA A 108 -8.42 3.36 0.78
N GLY A 109 -9.71 3.04 0.89
CA GLY A 109 -10.55 3.46 2.01
C GLY A 109 -10.04 2.97 3.37
N LEU A 110 -9.63 1.70 3.46
CA LEU A 110 -9.01 1.13 4.68
C LEU A 110 -7.68 1.81 5.02
N MET A 111 -6.85 2.10 4.02
CA MET A 111 -5.61 2.86 4.20
C MET A 111 -5.87 4.25 4.81
N LEU A 112 -6.89 4.96 4.31
CA LEU A 112 -7.30 6.27 4.84
C LEU A 112 -7.87 6.18 6.27
N LEU A 113 -8.58 5.10 6.60
CA LEU A 113 -9.04 4.85 7.98
C LEU A 113 -7.85 4.64 8.94
N GLY A 114 -6.83 3.89 8.50
CA GLY A 114 -5.58 3.73 9.25
C GLY A 114 -4.85 5.06 9.45
N ALA A 115 -4.75 5.88 8.41
CA ALA A 115 -4.18 7.23 8.49
C ALA A 115 -4.96 8.13 9.46
N ARG A 116 -6.30 8.09 9.41
CA ARG A 116 -7.17 8.83 10.34
C ARG A 116 -6.96 8.36 11.78
N HIS A 117 -6.75 7.07 12.02
CA HIS A 117 -6.44 6.56 13.36
C HIS A 117 -5.09 7.09 13.86
N LEU A 118 -4.03 7.02 13.06
CA LEU A 118 -2.72 7.61 13.39
C LEU A 118 -2.83 9.11 13.71
N GLN A 119 -3.64 9.86 12.95
CA GLN A 119 -3.89 11.27 13.21
C GLN A 119 -4.60 11.52 14.55
N LYS A 120 -5.46 10.60 15.01
CA LYS A 120 -6.09 10.68 16.33
C LYS A 120 -5.08 10.40 17.43
N GLU A 121 -4.25 9.36 17.28
CA GLU A 121 -3.17 9.07 18.23
C GLU A 121 -2.22 10.28 18.37
N ALA A 122 -1.91 10.96 17.27
CA ALA A 122 -1.10 12.20 17.30
C ALA A 122 -1.72 13.35 18.10
N ARG A 123 -3.05 13.39 18.29
CA ARG A 123 -3.75 14.41 19.08
C ARG A 123 -3.81 14.07 20.57
N HIS A 124 -3.56 12.81 20.92
CA HIS A 124 -3.64 12.29 22.28
C HIS A 124 -2.26 11.92 22.86
N ALA A 125 -1.20 12.03 22.05
CA ALA A 125 0.19 11.82 22.42
C ALA A 125 0.86 13.13 22.88
#